data_AF-A0A5V0QAB3-F1
#
_entry.id   AF-A0A5V0QAB3-F1
#
_cell.length_a   1.000
_cell.length_b   1.000
_cell.length_c   1.000
_cell.angle_alpha   90.00
_cell.angle_beta   90.00
_cell.angle_gamma   90.00
#
_symmetry.space_group_name_H-M   'P 1'
#
loop_
_entity.id
_entity.type
_entity.pdbx_description
1 polymer ?
#
loop_
_entity_poly.entity_id
_entity_poly.type
_entity_poly.pdbx_seq_one_letter_code
_entity_poly.pdbx_strand_id
1 'polypeptide(L)'
;MHKLFSLPNALCEFIRALPAPDLPETPQPETWPEDNTTSTTSNGQTLADICAPSAAWLAARDAYISHVMTCPHCVTHGPITPRHCPAGAELRRQYDDAPFDDRKQNQTEITN
;
A
#
# COMPACT_ATOMS: atom_id res chain seq x y z
N MET A 1 -1.56 17.80 29.28
CA MET A 1 -0.31 18.35 28.71
C MET A 1 -0.24 17.95 27.24
N HIS A 2 -0.77 18.78 26.34
CA HIS A 2 -0.78 18.49 24.90
C HIS A 2 0.58 18.93 24.33
N LYS A 3 1.40 17.98 23.89
CA LYS A 3 2.66 18.29 23.20
C LYS A 3 2.31 18.75 21.79
N LEU A 4 2.22 20.06 21.60
CA LEU A 4 2.20 20.66 20.27
C LEU A 4 3.57 20.39 19.65
N PHE A 5 3.62 19.47 18.69
CA PHE A 5 4.79 19.32 17.83
C PHE A 5 4.92 20.60 17.01
N SER A 6 5.80 21.50 17.47
CA SER A 6 6.16 22.69 16.70
C SER A 6 7.11 22.24 15.60
N LEU A 7 6.66 22.34 14.35
CA LEU A 7 7.51 22.06 13.19
C LEU A 7 8.66 23.09 13.17
N PRO A 8 9.91 22.66 12.95
CA PRO A 8 11.04 23.58 12.90
C PRO A 8 10.86 24.56 11.76
N ASN A 9 11.23 25.83 11.99
CA ASN A 9 10.99 26.93 11.05
C ASN A 9 11.59 26.65 9.65
N ALA A 10 12.69 25.90 9.59
CA ALA A 10 13.32 25.44 8.36
C ALA A 10 12.42 24.53 7.50
N LEU A 11 11.61 23.67 8.13
CA LEU A 11 10.67 22.80 7.42
C LEU A 11 9.50 23.61 6.85
N CYS A 12 9.03 24.60 7.61
CA CYS A 12 7.98 25.52 7.14
C CYS A 12 8.46 26.43 5.99
N GLU A 13 9.72 26.85 5.99
CA GLU A 13 10.35 27.56 4.86
C GLU A 13 10.51 26.64 3.64
N PHE A 14 10.97 25.41 3.84
CA PHE A 14 11.11 24.43 2.75
C PHE A 14 9.78 24.14 2.04
N ILE A 15 8.70 23.90 2.79
CA ILE A 15 7.36 23.67 2.22
C ILE A 15 6.89 24.88 1.40
N ARG A 16 7.13 26.10 1.90
CA ARG A 16 6.76 27.34 1.20
C ARG A 16 7.61 27.62 -0.04
N ALA A 17 8.84 27.11 -0.07
CA ALA A 17 9.73 27.22 -1.22
C ALA A 17 9.41 26.21 -2.32
N LEU A 18 8.54 25.22 -2.07
CA LEU A 18 8.06 24.32 -3.12
C LEU A 18 7.25 25.14 -4.13
N PRO A 19 7.51 24.99 -5.44
CA PRO A 19 6.68 25.62 -6.46
C PRO A 19 5.24 25.13 -6.28
N ALA A 20 4.31 26.08 -6.22
CA ALA A 20 2.89 25.75 -6.20
C ALA A 20 2.58 24.91 -7.45
N PRO A 21 1.82 23.81 -7.33
CA PRO A 21 1.38 23.09 -8.50
C PRO A 21 0.58 24.06 -9.38
N ASP A 22 0.92 24.14 -10.67
CA ASP A 22 0.15 24.87 -11.67
C ASP A 22 -1.27 24.28 -11.68
N LEU A 23 -2.18 24.90 -10.95
CA LEU A 23 -3.58 24.51 -10.90
C LEU A 23 -4.29 25.10 -12.12
N PRO A 24 -4.81 24.28 -13.06
CA PRO A 24 -5.78 24.79 -14.02
C PRO A 24 -7.06 25.18 -13.26
N GLU A 25 -7.39 26.47 -13.26
CA GLU A 25 -8.47 27.09 -12.50
C GLU A 25 -9.87 26.81 -13.11
N THR A 26 -10.25 25.54 -13.20
CA THR A 26 -11.62 25.12 -13.52
C THR A 26 -12.02 23.97 -12.59
N PRO A 27 -13.24 23.95 -12.01
CA PRO A 27 -13.74 22.77 -11.30
C PRO A 27 -13.96 21.66 -12.32
N GLN A 28 -12.93 20.86 -12.57
CA GLN A 28 -13.04 19.59 -13.26
C GLN A 28 -13.44 18.57 -12.20
N PRO A 29 -14.49 17.74 -12.41
CA PRO A 29 -14.66 16.56 -11.59
C PRO A 29 -13.36 15.77 -11.67
N GLU A 30 -12.73 15.51 -10.51
CA GLU A 30 -11.45 14.81 -10.41
C GLU A 30 -11.64 13.35 -10.85
N THR A 31 -11.61 13.13 -12.16
CA THR A 31 -11.18 11.87 -12.73
C THR A 31 -9.68 11.84 -12.53
N TRP A 32 -9.23 11.10 -11.52
CA TRP A 32 -7.84 10.70 -11.36
C TRP A 32 -7.21 10.47 -12.74
N PRO A 33 -5.99 10.96 -13.03
CA PRO A 33 -5.31 10.58 -14.25
C PRO A 33 -5.10 9.08 -14.22
N GLU A 34 -5.98 8.36 -14.89
CA GLU A 34 -5.74 7.01 -15.35
C GLU A 34 -4.59 7.12 -16.33
N ASP A 35 -3.39 6.84 -15.82
CA ASP A 35 -2.11 6.78 -16.52
C ASP A 35 -2.30 5.96 -17.80
N ASN A 36 -2.60 6.63 -18.92
CA ASN A 36 -2.45 6.05 -20.24
C ASN A 36 -1.02 6.24 -20.75
N THR A 37 -0.05 6.31 -19.85
CA THR A 37 1.31 5.95 -20.19
C THR A 37 1.37 4.42 -20.28
N THR A 38 0.79 3.89 -21.37
CA THR A 38 1.02 2.53 -21.83
C THR A 38 2.48 2.43 -22.27
N SER A 39 3.41 2.45 -21.31
CA SER A 39 4.77 1.97 -21.50
C SER A 39 4.70 0.45 -21.60
N THR A 40 4.12 -0.02 -22.71
CA THR A 40 4.17 -1.40 -23.13
C THR A 40 5.61 -1.69 -23.48
N THR A 41 6.33 -2.35 -22.57
CA THR A 41 7.53 -3.07 -22.97
C THR A 41 7.16 -4.06 -24.08
N SER A 42 8.10 -4.29 -25.01
CA SER A 42 7.96 -5.03 -26.29
C SER A 42 7.25 -6.42 -26.24
N ASN A 43 6.89 -6.90 -25.06
CA ASN A 43 6.26 -8.18 -24.78
C ASN A 43 4.76 -8.05 -24.43
N GLY A 44 4.15 -6.85 -24.53
CA GLY A 44 2.74 -6.64 -24.22
C GLY A 44 2.40 -6.50 -22.73
N GLN A 45 3.41 -6.52 -21.85
CA GLN A 45 3.22 -6.31 -20.41
C GLN A 45 3.36 -4.83 -20.07
N THR A 46 2.37 -4.31 -19.35
CA THR A 46 2.40 -2.97 -18.76
C THR A 46 3.17 -3.03 -17.43
N LEU A 47 3.83 -1.93 -17.04
CA LEU A 47 4.49 -1.81 -15.73
C LEU A 47 3.54 -2.12 -14.55
N ALA A 48 2.24 -1.86 -14.72
CA ALA A 48 1.20 -2.20 -13.76
C ALA A 48 1.03 -3.72 -13.56
N ASP A 49 1.23 -4.53 -14.61
CA ASP A 49 1.14 -5.99 -14.58
C ASP A 49 2.38 -6.61 -13.88
N ILE A 50 3.53 -5.95 -13.99
CA ILE A 50 4.80 -6.40 -13.38
C ILE A 50 4.83 -6.13 -11.87
N CYS A 51 4.08 -5.13 -11.39
CA CYS A 51 4.02 -4.73 -9.98
C CYS A 51 2.70 -5.12 -9.29
N ALA A 52 1.85 -5.93 -9.93
CA ALA A 52 0.59 -6.35 -9.36
C ALA A 52 0.82 -7.36 -8.22
N PRO A 53 0.28 -7.13 -7.01
CA PRO A 53 0.36 -8.11 -5.93
C PRO A 53 -0.38 -9.40 -6.30
N SER A 54 0.14 -10.53 -5.84
CA SER A 54 -0.47 -11.84 -6.03
C SER A 54 -1.90 -11.90 -5.47
N ALA A 55 -2.72 -12.76 -6.07
CA ALA A 55 -4.07 -13.01 -5.57
C ALA A 55 -4.05 -13.62 -4.16
N ALA A 56 -3.06 -14.47 -3.88
CA ALA A 56 -2.86 -15.06 -2.55
C ALA A 56 -2.52 -14.01 -1.49
N TRP A 57 -1.64 -13.06 -1.81
CA TRP A 57 -1.28 -11.97 -0.90
C TRP A 57 -2.46 -11.03 -0.64
N LEU A 58 -3.24 -10.70 -1.68
CA LEU A 58 -4.46 -9.90 -1.52
C LEU A 58 -5.48 -10.59 -0.61
N ALA A 59 -5.73 -11.88 -0.81
CA ALA A 59 -6.65 -12.64 0.03
C ALA A 59 -6.20 -12.70 1.50
N ALA A 60 -4.91 -12.93 1.75
CA ALA A 60 -4.33 -12.94 3.10
C ALA A 60 -4.42 -11.56 3.77
N ARG A 61 -4.14 -10.48 3.01
CA ARG A 61 -4.27 -9.10 3.47
C ARG A 61 -5.69 -8.78 3.90
N ASP A 62 -6.64 -9.08 3.02
CA ASP A 62 -8.04 -8.70 3.24
C ASP A 62 -8.64 -9.50 4.42
N ALA A 63 -8.25 -10.76 4.59
CA ALA A 63 -8.60 -11.57 5.77
C ALA A 63 -8.05 -10.97 7.07
N TYR A 64 -6.77 -10.56 7.08
CA TYR A 64 -6.14 -9.91 8.23
C TYR A 64 -6.80 -8.57 8.56
N ILE A 65 -7.02 -7.69 7.57
CA ILE A 65 -7.64 -6.38 7.76
C ILE A 65 -9.08 -6.56 8.26
N SER A 66 -9.86 -7.44 7.64
CA SER A 66 -11.24 -7.73 8.06
C SER A 66 -11.29 -8.16 9.53
N HIS A 67 -10.37 -9.04 9.95
CA HIS A 67 -10.26 -9.48 11.33
C HIS A 67 -9.89 -8.35 12.28
N VAL A 68 -8.87 -7.56 11.98
CA VAL A 68 -8.43 -6.44 12.82
C VAL A 68 -9.54 -5.41 12.99
N MET A 69 -10.29 -5.10 11.92
CA MET A 69 -11.38 -4.14 11.97
C MET A 69 -12.58 -4.63 12.78
N THR A 70 -12.76 -5.95 12.89
CA THR A 70 -13.90 -6.57 13.60
C THR A 70 -13.57 -6.97 15.04
N CYS A 71 -12.29 -7.27 15.33
CA CYS A 71 -11.86 -7.79 16.62
C CYS A 71 -11.47 -6.65 17.59
N PRO A 72 -12.21 -6.43 18.68
CA PRO A 72 -11.86 -5.38 19.66
C PRO A 72 -10.59 -5.67 20.46
N HIS A 73 -10.11 -6.92 20.42
CA HIS A 73 -8.87 -7.34 21.08
C HIS A 73 -7.63 -7.10 20.21
N CYS A 74 -7.82 -6.89 18.90
CA CYS A 74 -6.76 -6.55 17.98
C CYS A 74 -6.58 -5.04 17.96
N VAL A 75 -5.40 -4.58 18.38
CA VAL A 75 -5.00 -3.17 18.37
C VAL A 75 -3.77 -3.04 17.48
N THR A 76 -3.99 -2.55 16.27
CA THR A 76 -2.92 -2.27 15.29
C THR A 76 -2.43 -0.82 15.35
N HIS A 77 -3.24 0.10 15.87
CA HIS A 77 -2.93 1.51 15.94
C HIS A 77 -2.63 1.93 17.38
N GLY A 78 -1.39 2.31 17.66
CA GLY A 78 -0.98 2.87 18.96
C GLY A 78 0.54 2.96 19.12
N PRO A 79 1.03 3.72 20.13
CA PRO A 79 2.46 3.80 20.48
C PRO A 79 3.00 2.54 21.18
N ILE A 80 2.12 1.56 21.47
CA ILE A 80 2.44 0.28 22.08
C ILE A 80 2.46 -0.77 20.98
N THR A 81 3.37 -1.74 21.08
CA THR A 81 3.49 -2.92 20.21
C THR A 81 2.11 -3.46 19.82
N PRO A 82 1.87 -3.73 18.53
CA PRO A 82 0.56 -4.17 18.06
C PRO A 82 0.13 -5.41 18.85
N ARG A 83 -1.08 -5.35 19.40
CA ARG A 83 -1.66 -6.46 20.15
C ARG A 83 -2.60 -7.21 19.22
N HIS A 84 -2.30 -8.48 18.98
CA HIS A 84 -3.17 -9.36 18.21
C HIS A 84 -3.75 -10.42 19.13
N CYS A 85 -5.01 -10.79 18.92
CA CYS A 85 -5.54 -12.02 19.50
C CYS A 85 -4.87 -13.25 18.82
N PRO A 86 -4.98 -14.47 19.36
CA PRO A 86 -4.35 -15.65 18.77
C PRO A 86 -4.72 -15.87 17.29
N ALA A 87 -5.98 -15.64 16.92
CA ALA A 87 -6.44 -15.73 15.53
C ALA A 87 -5.87 -14.60 14.65
N GLY A 88 -5.82 -13.37 15.16
CA GLY A 88 -5.21 -12.23 14.45
C GLY A 88 -3.70 -12.39 14.26
N ALA A 89 -3.01 -13.03 15.21
CA ALA A 89 -1.59 -13.33 15.11
C ALA A 89 -1.32 -14.40 14.04
N GLU A 90 -2.19 -15.39 13.91
CA GLU A 90 -2.14 -16.38 12.84
C GLU A 90 -2.38 -15.74 11.47
N LEU A 91 -3.41 -14.90 11.34
CA LEU A 91 -3.67 -14.15 10.11
C LEU A 91 -2.52 -13.21 9.75
N ARG A 92 -1.85 -12.62 10.74
CA ARG A 92 -0.67 -11.79 10.52
C ARG A 92 0.51 -12.61 9.97
N ARG A 93 0.76 -13.81 10.51
CA ARG A 93 1.78 -14.73 9.95
C ARG A 93 1.45 -15.11 8.52
N GLN A 94 0.20 -15.47 8.23
CA GLN A 94 -0.23 -15.84 6.88
C GLN A 94 -0.06 -14.69 5.88
N TYR A 95 -0.33 -13.46 6.30
CA TYR A 95 -0.08 -12.28 5.48
C TYR A 95 1.41 -12.01 5.25
N ASP A 96 2.25 -12.16 6.28
CA ASP A 96 3.70 -11.95 6.18
C ASP A 96 4.39 -13.06 5.34
N ASP A 97 3.86 -14.29 5.35
CA ASP A 97 4.35 -15.43 4.57
C ASP A 97 3.83 -15.46 3.12
N ALA A 98 2.78 -14.69 2.80
CA ALA A 98 2.21 -14.67 1.46
C ALA A 98 3.20 -14.04 0.45
N PRO A 99 3.53 -14.72 -0.66
CA PRO A 99 4.44 -14.17 -1.65
C PRO A 99 3.78 -12.98 -2.35
N PHE A 100 4.47 -11.85 -2.42
CA PHE A 100 3.95 -10.66 -3.12
C PHE A 100 3.76 -10.90 -4.63
N ASP A 101 4.53 -11.81 -5.23
CA ASP A 101 4.51 -12.11 -6.65
C ASP A 101 4.42 -13.64 -6.87
N ASP A 102 3.34 -14.09 -7.52
CA ASP A 102 3.13 -15.51 -7.88
C ASP A 102 3.91 -15.92 -9.14
N ARG A 103 4.43 -14.96 -9.92
CA ARG A 103 5.06 -15.19 -11.23
C ARG A 103 6.41 -15.92 -11.18
N LYS A 104 6.96 -16.12 -9.98
CA LYS A 104 8.19 -16.91 -9.78
C LYS A 104 7.95 -18.41 -9.69
N GLN A 105 6.74 -18.87 -9.38
CA GLN A 105 6.47 -20.30 -9.15
C GLN A 105 6.13 -21.05 -10.45
N ASN A 106 5.50 -20.36 -11.39
CA ASN A 106 5.09 -20.84 -12.71
C ASN A 106 6.20 -20.76 -13.79
N GLN A 107 7.34 -20.10 -13.54
CA GLN A 107 8.50 -20.15 -14.43
C GLN A 107 9.25 -21.51 -14.33
N THR A 108 9.16 -22.19 -13.19
CA THR A 108 9.87 -23.45 -12.92
C THR A 108 9.20 -24.71 -13.49
N GLU A 109 7.93 -24.65 -13.91
CA GLU A 109 7.21 -25.82 -14.45
C GLU A 109 7.33 -25.97 -15.98
N ILE A 110 7.93 -25.00 -16.68
CA ILE A 110 8.03 -24.98 -18.15
C ILE A 110 9.39 -25.46 -18.68
N THR A 111 10.25 -25.98 -17.81
CA THR A 111 11.57 -26.55 -18.17
C THR A 111 11.73 -27.91 -17.51
N ASN A 112 10.95 -28.89 -17.93
CA ASN A 112 11.25 -30.31 -17.72
C ASN A 112 10.74 -31.13 -18.89
#